data_AF-A0A1G1IN10-F1
#
_entry.id   AF-A0A1G1IN10-F1
#
_cell.length_a   1.000
_cell.length_b   1.000
_cell.length_c   1.000
_cell.angle_alpha   90.00
_cell.angle_beta   90.00
_cell.angle_gamma   90.00
#
_symmetry.space_group_name_H-M   'P 1'
#
loop_
_entity.id
_entity.type
_entity.pdbx_description
1 polymer ?
#
loop_
_entity_poly.entity_id
_entity_poly.type
_entity_poly.pdbx_seq_one_letter_code
_entity_poly.pdbx_strand_id
1 'polypeptide(L)'
;MLKLNENRLVKVAVTGKVSPPLRYGTFEVDADGKGHSLPSVGGIVYNVKAGDSAFGWRGDHIEPGVSIIHDDEKRTSSKNQAFHFLTCIGNEVEITSGPAKGAKGVVSGMHGGVEHVLVDFEQRVLDKLNGDEKFLVRAYGQGLQIAECPEVFCYNLDPALLKKMQTKVRPGGVLEVPVAAKIPAAIMGSGLGHPDPATGDYDITTQDPKVVKRLGLKDLRFGDFVAVMDADNTYGRHYYEGAVTIAIISHSDSFVSGHGPGVTTLLSSKTGKIKPVMQPNANLAKLLHIGRFRTR
;
A
#
# COMPACT_ATOMS: atom_id res chain seq x y z
N MET A 1 -16.45 19.71 3.84
CA MET A 1 -15.33 19.01 4.51
C MET A 1 -15.91 17.76 5.16
N LEU A 2 -15.28 16.59 5.02
CA LEU A 2 -15.79 15.34 5.59
C LEU A 2 -15.88 15.43 7.12
N LYS A 3 -16.92 14.88 7.72
CA LYS A 3 -17.02 14.74 9.19
C LYS A 3 -16.40 13.42 9.61
N LEU A 4 -15.18 13.52 10.15
CA LEU A 4 -14.41 12.38 10.63
C LEU A 4 -14.46 12.32 12.17
N ASN A 5 -14.35 11.12 12.74
CA ASN A 5 -14.17 10.91 14.18
C ASN A 5 -12.71 11.18 14.65
N GLU A 6 -11.96 12.03 13.93
CA GLU A 6 -10.52 12.26 14.09
C GLU A 6 -10.13 12.69 15.51
N ASN A 7 -10.97 13.49 16.17
CA ASN A 7 -10.79 13.93 17.55
C ASN A 7 -10.88 12.80 18.59
N ARG A 8 -11.33 11.61 18.20
CA ARG A 8 -11.43 10.40 19.04
C ARG A 8 -10.37 9.35 18.68
N LEU A 9 -9.60 9.56 17.61
CA LEU A 9 -8.55 8.64 17.20
C LEU A 9 -7.33 8.77 18.10
N VAL A 10 -6.70 7.63 18.38
CA VAL A 10 -5.47 7.58 19.19
C VAL A 10 -4.27 7.61 18.26
N LYS A 11 -3.31 8.46 18.57
CA LYS A 11 -2.00 8.51 17.90
C LYS A 11 -0.98 7.80 18.77
N VAL A 12 -0.31 6.80 18.21
CA VAL A 12 0.63 5.95 18.94
C VAL A 12 2.02 6.06 18.31
N ALA A 13 3.06 6.09 19.12
CA ALA A 13 4.42 5.94 18.65
C ALA A 13 4.70 4.45 18.43
N VAL A 14 5.02 4.04 17.21
CA VAL A 14 5.52 2.69 16.90
C VAL A 14 6.90 2.79 16.26
N THR A 15 7.73 1.78 16.49
CA THR A 15 9.13 1.80 16.04
C THR A 15 9.46 0.59 15.20
N GLY A 16 10.28 0.82 14.18
CA GLY A 16 10.81 -0.21 13.29
C GLY A 16 12.28 0.03 12.97
N LYS A 17 12.83 -0.88 12.19
CA LYS A 17 14.18 -0.85 11.61
C LYS A 17 14.09 -1.18 10.13
N VAL A 18 15.18 -0.95 9.39
CA VAL A 18 15.26 -1.42 7.99
C VAL A 18 15.09 -2.94 7.98
N SER A 19 14.21 -3.44 7.14
CA SER A 19 14.12 -4.88 6.87
C SER A 19 15.24 -5.26 5.92
N PRO A 20 16.02 -6.32 6.16
CA PRO A 20 17.02 -6.77 5.20
C PRO A 20 16.35 -7.24 3.89
N PRO A 21 17.02 -7.11 2.73
CA PRO A 21 16.57 -7.76 1.50
C PRO A 21 16.44 -9.27 1.70
N LEU A 22 15.37 -9.87 1.18
CA LEU A 22 15.09 -11.29 1.38
C LEU A 22 15.32 -12.07 0.09
N ARG A 23 15.77 -13.32 0.25
CA ARG A 23 15.89 -14.30 -0.81
C ARG A 23 15.39 -15.65 -0.30
N TYR A 24 14.36 -16.19 -0.94
CA TYR A 24 13.72 -17.44 -0.52
C TYR A 24 14.32 -18.70 -1.16
N GLY A 25 15.12 -18.54 -2.22
CA GLY A 25 15.77 -19.65 -2.90
C GLY A 25 16.71 -19.20 -4.02
N THR A 26 17.30 -20.15 -4.73
CA THR A 26 18.21 -19.85 -5.85
C THR A 26 17.47 -19.13 -6.98
N PHE A 27 16.27 -19.62 -7.28
CA PHE A 27 15.36 -19.10 -8.29
C PHE A 27 13.94 -18.96 -7.71
N GLU A 28 13.23 -17.94 -8.17
CA GLU A 28 11.76 -17.87 -8.08
C GLU A 28 11.17 -18.37 -9.39
N VAL A 29 10.07 -19.11 -9.32
CA VAL A 29 9.47 -19.78 -10.49
C VAL A 29 8.31 -18.94 -11.00
N ASP A 30 8.34 -18.57 -12.26
CA ASP A 30 7.24 -17.83 -12.90
C ASP A 30 6.04 -18.73 -13.24
N ALA A 31 4.96 -18.11 -13.73
CA ALA A 31 3.75 -18.81 -14.13
C ALA A 31 3.92 -19.80 -15.31
N ASP A 32 5.02 -19.71 -16.08
CA ASP A 32 5.38 -20.66 -17.13
C ASP A 32 6.29 -21.80 -16.63
N GLY A 33 6.66 -21.80 -15.34
CA GLY A 33 7.59 -22.76 -14.76
C GLY A 33 9.07 -22.45 -14.98
N LYS A 34 9.43 -21.22 -15.37
CA LYS A 34 10.82 -20.80 -15.57
C LYS A 34 11.38 -20.16 -14.31
N GLY A 35 12.61 -20.52 -13.96
CA GLY A 35 13.33 -19.96 -12.82
C GLY A 35 13.97 -18.61 -13.12
N HIS A 36 13.81 -17.65 -12.22
CA HIS A 36 14.39 -16.30 -12.27
C HIS A 36 15.27 -16.04 -11.05
N SER A 37 16.44 -15.44 -11.26
CA SER A 37 17.32 -14.98 -10.18
C SER A 37 17.37 -13.45 -10.23
N LEU A 38 16.49 -12.82 -9.47
CA LEU A 38 16.23 -11.39 -9.53
C LEU A 38 16.22 -10.78 -8.11
N PRO A 39 16.43 -9.45 -7.97
CA PRO A 39 16.11 -8.75 -6.74
C PRO A 39 14.64 -8.92 -6.36
N SER A 40 14.38 -8.98 -5.06
CA SER A 40 13.05 -9.16 -4.48
C SER A 40 12.78 -8.13 -3.37
N VAL A 41 11.84 -8.42 -2.49
CA VAL A 41 11.40 -7.63 -1.33
C VAL A 41 12.53 -7.24 -0.36
N GLY A 42 12.28 -6.18 0.42
CA GLY A 42 13.11 -5.74 1.53
C GLY A 42 14.24 -4.78 1.16
N GLY A 43 14.83 -4.17 2.18
CA GLY A 43 15.98 -3.30 2.08
C GLY A 43 15.67 -1.85 1.72
N ILE A 44 16.71 -1.18 1.20
CA ILE A 44 16.67 0.19 0.71
C ILE A 44 16.80 0.14 -0.81
N VAL A 45 15.71 0.42 -1.51
CA VAL A 45 15.66 0.45 -2.97
C VAL A 45 15.91 1.88 -3.44
N TYR A 46 17.12 2.11 -3.99
CA TYR A 46 17.60 3.44 -4.33
C TYR A 46 16.93 4.06 -5.56
N ASN A 47 16.54 3.23 -6.54
CA ASN A 47 16.15 3.67 -7.89
C ASN A 47 14.66 3.48 -8.23
N VAL A 48 13.86 2.89 -7.33
CA VAL A 48 12.41 2.73 -7.48
C VAL A 48 11.71 3.53 -6.38
N LYS A 49 10.76 4.37 -6.77
CA LYS A 49 10.10 5.33 -5.88
C LYS A 49 8.59 5.35 -6.08
N ALA A 50 7.88 5.88 -5.08
CA ALA A 50 6.48 6.22 -5.23
C ALA A 50 6.27 7.11 -6.48
N GLY A 51 5.28 6.76 -7.30
CA GLY A 51 5.01 7.39 -8.59
C GLY A 51 5.70 6.79 -9.81
N ASP A 52 6.69 5.90 -9.64
CA ASP A 52 7.21 5.07 -10.75
C ASP A 52 6.18 4.04 -11.21
N SER A 53 6.34 3.50 -12.42
CA SER A 53 5.53 2.36 -12.87
C SER A 53 5.72 1.15 -11.96
N ALA A 54 4.63 0.46 -11.63
CA ALA A 54 4.70 -0.83 -10.93
C ALA A 54 5.22 -1.96 -11.84
N PHE A 55 5.37 -1.73 -13.15
CA PHE A 55 5.75 -2.72 -14.13
C PHE A 55 7.15 -2.47 -14.72
N GLY A 56 7.70 -3.50 -15.37
CA GLY A 56 8.89 -3.37 -16.23
C GLY A 56 10.23 -3.47 -15.50
N TRP A 57 10.21 -3.72 -14.19
CA TRP A 57 11.42 -3.96 -13.42
C TRP A 57 11.96 -5.36 -13.68
N ARG A 58 13.29 -5.50 -13.70
CA ARG A 58 13.97 -6.80 -13.62
C ARG A 58 14.12 -7.18 -12.15
N GLY A 59 12.97 -7.40 -11.51
CA GLY A 59 12.80 -7.68 -10.10
C GLY A 59 11.42 -8.29 -9.86
N ASP A 60 11.23 -8.94 -8.73
CA ASP A 60 9.95 -9.55 -8.33
C ASP A 60 9.49 -8.93 -7.01
N HIS A 61 8.23 -8.51 -6.89
CA HIS A 61 7.71 -7.85 -5.66
C HIS A 61 8.58 -6.66 -5.16
N ILE A 62 9.12 -5.85 -6.07
CA ILE A 62 9.98 -4.72 -5.68
C ILE A 62 9.18 -3.71 -4.87
N GLU A 63 9.72 -3.40 -3.69
CA GLU A 63 9.17 -2.44 -2.73
C GLU A 63 9.86 -1.07 -2.90
N PRO A 64 9.14 0.02 -3.21
CA PRO A 64 9.76 1.32 -3.43
C PRO A 64 10.26 1.96 -2.13
N GLY A 65 11.43 2.61 -2.20
CA GLY A 65 11.99 3.36 -1.08
C GLY A 65 12.62 2.47 -0.02
N VAL A 66 12.12 2.52 1.21
CA VAL A 66 12.66 1.75 2.35
C VAL A 66 11.59 0.82 2.89
N SER A 67 11.91 -0.47 2.95
CA SER A 67 11.10 -1.46 3.65
C SER A 67 11.50 -1.50 5.11
N ILE A 68 10.55 -1.26 6.01
CA ILE A 68 10.77 -1.28 7.45
C ILE A 68 9.88 -2.30 8.14
N ILE A 69 10.40 -2.86 9.23
CA ILE A 69 9.77 -3.91 10.04
C ILE A 69 10.10 -3.68 11.52
N HIS A 70 9.29 -4.17 12.46
CA HIS A 70 9.67 -4.10 13.87
C HIS A 70 10.81 -5.06 14.19
N ASP A 71 10.63 -6.32 13.82
CA ASP A 71 11.56 -7.42 14.08
C ASP A 71 11.38 -8.51 13.01
N ASP A 72 12.35 -8.64 12.11
CA ASP A 72 12.35 -9.60 11.01
C ASP A 72 12.55 -11.05 11.48
N GLU A 73 13.23 -11.27 12.61
CA GLU A 73 13.39 -12.59 13.22
C GLU A 73 12.10 -13.05 13.92
N LYS A 74 11.24 -12.09 14.30
CA LYS A 74 9.97 -12.33 15.02
C LYS A 74 8.77 -11.76 14.25
N ARG A 75 8.75 -12.04 12.95
CA ARG A 75 7.78 -11.50 11.99
C ARG A 75 6.32 -11.71 12.39
N THR A 76 5.98 -12.85 12.98
CA THR A 76 4.62 -13.19 13.42
C THR A 76 4.30 -12.78 14.86
N SER A 77 5.22 -12.09 15.55
CA SER A 77 4.99 -11.66 16.93
C SER A 77 3.93 -10.56 17.01
N SER A 78 3.24 -10.49 18.16
CA SER A 78 2.24 -9.44 18.42
C SER A 78 2.81 -8.02 18.32
N LYS A 79 4.12 -7.83 18.57
CA LYS A 79 4.78 -6.54 18.40
C LYS A 79 4.93 -6.15 16.94
N ASN A 80 5.30 -7.10 16.07
CA ASN A 80 5.41 -6.86 14.64
C ASN A 80 4.03 -6.66 14.01
N GLN A 81 3.05 -7.47 14.41
CA GLN A 81 1.65 -7.29 14.03
C GLN A 81 1.12 -5.90 14.46
N ALA A 82 1.40 -5.47 15.68
CA ALA A 82 0.99 -4.14 16.14
C ALA A 82 1.67 -3.01 15.37
N PHE A 83 2.96 -3.15 15.02
CA PHE A 83 3.66 -2.19 14.17
C PHE A 83 3.01 -2.08 12.80
N HIS A 84 2.71 -3.21 12.16
CA HIS A 84 2.08 -3.26 10.85
C HIS A 84 0.64 -2.73 10.89
N PHE A 85 -0.15 -3.16 11.87
CA PHE A 85 -1.55 -2.74 12.06
C PHE A 85 -1.67 -1.25 12.37
N LEU A 86 -0.89 -0.71 13.31
CA LEU A 86 -1.06 0.68 13.74
C LEU A 86 -0.59 1.69 12.70
N THR A 87 0.39 1.32 11.88
CA THR A 87 0.92 2.19 10.84
C THR A 87 -0.12 2.37 9.74
N CYS A 88 -0.30 3.58 9.22
CA CYS A 88 -1.20 3.88 8.11
C CYS A 88 -0.48 4.59 6.97
N ILE A 89 -0.95 4.38 5.74
CA ILE A 89 -0.52 5.11 4.55
C ILE A 89 -0.74 6.61 4.77
N GLY A 90 0.31 7.40 4.52
CA GLY A 90 0.35 8.84 4.76
C GLY A 90 0.90 9.25 6.13
N ASN A 91 1.15 8.32 7.07
CA ASN A 91 1.76 8.66 8.35
C ASN A 91 3.19 9.19 8.18
N GLU A 92 3.57 10.14 9.04
CA GLU A 92 4.92 10.67 9.15
C GLU A 92 5.85 9.64 9.81
N VAL A 93 7.02 9.46 9.22
CA VAL A 93 8.11 8.61 9.75
C VAL A 93 9.33 9.48 10.01
N GLU A 94 9.93 9.36 11.18
CA GLU A 94 11.18 10.05 11.55
C GLU A 94 12.30 9.05 11.78
N ILE A 95 13.48 9.32 11.22
CA ILE A 95 14.69 8.53 11.50
C ILE A 95 15.30 9.00 12.83
N THR A 96 15.46 8.09 13.78
CA THR A 96 15.89 8.41 15.16
C THR A 96 17.34 8.05 15.47
N SER A 97 18.01 7.30 14.59
CA SER A 97 19.43 6.91 14.70
C SER A 97 20.14 6.98 13.34
N GLY A 98 21.46 6.76 13.35
CA GLY A 98 22.26 6.69 12.11
C GLY A 98 22.55 8.05 11.45
N PRO A 99 23.23 8.04 10.29
CA PRO A 99 23.71 9.24 9.61
C PRO A 99 22.60 10.15 9.07
N ALA A 100 21.39 9.61 8.91
CA ALA A 100 20.21 10.32 8.45
C ALA A 100 19.25 10.74 9.57
N LYS A 101 19.66 10.69 10.84
CA LYS A 101 18.84 11.06 12.00
C LYS A 101 18.18 12.44 11.82
N GLY A 102 16.89 12.51 12.15
CA GLY A 102 16.04 13.70 12.03
C GLY A 102 15.39 13.86 10.65
N ALA A 103 15.79 13.06 9.65
CA ALA A 103 15.10 13.04 8.37
C ALA A 103 13.68 12.49 8.52
N LYS A 104 12.77 13.06 7.72
CA LYS A 104 11.35 12.69 7.70
C LYS A 104 10.96 12.05 6.38
N GLY A 105 10.09 11.07 6.47
CA GLY A 105 9.52 10.33 5.36
C GLY A 105 8.02 10.12 5.56
N VAL A 106 7.42 9.40 4.62
CA VAL A 106 5.98 9.14 4.60
C VAL A 106 5.73 7.68 4.27
N VAL A 107 4.84 7.04 5.01
CA VAL A 107 4.39 5.68 4.71
C VAL A 107 3.63 5.69 3.37
N SER A 108 4.09 4.85 2.44
CA SER A 108 3.65 4.82 1.05
C SER A 108 2.98 3.52 0.62
N GLY A 109 3.21 2.43 1.36
CA GLY A 109 2.63 1.12 1.10
C GLY A 109 2.83 0.17 2.27
N MET A 110 2.26 -1.02 2.13
CA MET A 110 2.44 -2.16 3.04
C MET A 110 2.50 -3.45 2.22
N HIS A 111 3.19 -4.46 2.74
CA HIS A 111 3.30 -5.77 2.09
C HIS A 111 3.16 -6.89 3.13
N GLY A 112 2.09 -7.68 3.00
CA GLY A 112 1.75 -8.78 3.89
C GLY A 112 2.58 -10.04 3.63
N GLY A 113 2.63 -10.95 4.60
CA GLY A 113 3.46 -12.15 4.54
C GLY A 113 4.92 -11.86 4.88
N VAL A 114 5.49 -10.83 4.24
CA VAL A 114 6.78 -10.26 4.66
C VAL A 114 6.64 -9.24 5.78
N GLU A 115 5.43 -8.75 6.03
CA GLU A 115 5.09 -7.81 7.11
C GLU A 115 5.93 -6.52 7.06
N HIS A 116 6.14 -5.99 5.85
CA HIS A 116 6.87 -4.75 5.63
C HIS A 116 5.93 -3.55 5.55
N VAL A 117 6.36 -2.44 6.13
CA VAL A 117 5.82 -1.11 5.87
C VAL A 117 6.78 -0.38 4.93
N LEU A 118 6.27 0.27 3.89
CA LEU A 118 7.09 0.90 2.84
C LEU A 118 7.10 2.41 3.03
N VAL A 119 8.29 3.03 3.06
CA VAL A 119 8.43 4.45 3.37
C VAL A 119 9.20 5.19 2.28
N ASP A 120 8.62 6.30 1.81
CA ASP A 120 9.29 7.22 0.91
C ASP A 120 10.11 8.24 1.71
N PHE A 121 11.39 8.35 1.35
CA PHE A 121 12.30 9.41 1.77
C PHE A 121 12.90 10.11 0.55
N GLU A 122 13.44 11.31 0.76
CA GLU A 122 14.23 12.00 -0.25
C GLU A 122 15.46 11.20 -0.66
N GLN A 123 15.91 11.33 -1.91
CA GLN A 123 17.08 10.59 -2.40
C GLN A 123 18.31 10.80 -1.52
N ARG A 124 18.61 12.06 -1.16
CA ARG A 124 19.74 12.40 -0.28
C ARG A 124 19.67 11.79 1.12
N VAL A 125 18.48 11.35 1.54
CA VAL A 125 18.29 10.61 2.80
C VAL A 125 18.60 9.15 2.56
N LEU A 126 18.07 8.54 1.49
CA LEU A 126 18.36 7.15 1.10
C LEU A 126 19.88 6.92 0.96
N ASP A 127 20.58 7.85 0.32
CA ASP A 127 22.04 7.78 0.09
C ASP A 127 22.86 7.83 1.39
N LYS A 128 22.24 8.22 2.52
CA LYS A 128 22.88 8.28 3.85
C LYS A 128 22.52 7.09 4.74
N LEU A 129 21.53 6.30 4.36
CA LEU A 129 21.11 5.16 5.17
C LEU A 129 22.18 4.07 5.14
N ASN A 130 22.44 3.45 6.28
CA ASN A 130 23.40 2.37 6.41
C ASN A 130 22.77 1.02 6.78
N GLY A 131 21.44 0.97 6.95
CA GLY A 131 20.69 -0.26 7.27
C GLY A 131 20.41 -0.46 8.76
N ASP A 132 21.09 0.28 9.64
CA ASP A 132 20.94 0.17 11.10
C ASP A 132 20.03 1.25 11.69
N GLU A 133 19.28 1.96 10.85
CA GLU A 133 18.37 3.01 11.27
C GLU A 133 17.20 2.49 12.10
N LYS A 134 16.84 3.26 13.13
CA LYS A 134 15.60 3.14 13.88
C LYS A 134 14.62 4.20 13.38
N PHE A 135 13.43 3.76 13.02
CA PHE A 135 12.34 4.60 12.53
C PHE A 135 11.28 4.74 13.61
N LEU A 136 10.81 5.97 13.84
CA LEU A 136 9.66 6.28 14.66
C LEU A 136 8.51 6.69 13.75
N VAL A 137 7.45 5.89 13.73
CA VAL A 137 6.21 6.21 13.02
C VAL A 137 5.24 6.82 14.02
N ARG A 138 4.67 7.96 13.65
CA ARG A 138 3.54 8.57 14.38
C ARG A 138 2.24 7.94 13.88
N ALA A 139 2.04 6.67 14.24
CA ALA A 139 0.93 5.85 13.79
C ALA A 139 -0.43 6.48 14.11
N TYR A 140 -1.25 6.69 13.08
CA TYR A 140 -2.52 7.40 13.19
C TYR A 140 -3.47 7.07 12.04
N GLY A 141 -4.66 6.56 12.35
CA GLY A 141 -5.72 6.33 11.35
C GLY A 141 -6.57 5.08 11.60
N GLN A 142 -6.07 4.10 12.35
CA GLN A 142 -6.90 2.95 12.72
C GLN A 142 -8.12 3.38 13.55
N GLY A 143 -9.29 2.85 13.19
CA GLY A 143 -10.58 3.24 13.76
C GLY A 143 -11.23 4.48 13.14
N LEU A 144 -10.66 5.02 12.05
CA LEU A 144 -11.24 6.14 11.31
C LEU A 144 -12.64 5.80 10.79
N GLN A 145 -13.57 6.74 10.93
CA GLN A 145 -14.94 6.63 10.44
C GLN A 145 -15.36 7.94 9.75
N ILE A 146 -16.16 7.80 8.69
CA ILE A 146 -16.78 8.91 7.98
C ILE A 146 -18.24 8.98 8.42
N ALA A 147 -18.61 10.01 9.18
CA ALA A 147 -19.92 10.07 9.83
C ALA A 147 -21.08 10.04 8.81
N GLU A 148 -20.89 10.64 7.64
CA GLU A 148 -21.89 10.68 6.58
C GLU A 148 -21.99 9.37 5.76
N CYS A 149 -21.02 8.45 5.92
CA CYS A 149 -20.92 7.19 5.20
C CYS A 149 -20.55 6.03 6.17
N PRO A 150 -21.41 5.69 7.14
CA PRO A 150 -21.08 4.69 8.17
C PRO A 150 -20.89 3.27 7.62
N GLU A 151 -21.39 2.99 6.42
CA GLU A 151 -21.21 1.72 5.70
C GLU A 151 -19.87 1.64 4.94
N VAL A 152 -19.06 2.69 4.99
CA VAL A 152 -17.70 2.73 4.41
C VAL A 152 -16.69 2.54 5.54
N PHE A 153 -16.05 1.38 5.56
CA PHE A 153 -15.03 1.04 6.53
C PHE A 153 -13.69 1.60 6.07
N CYS A 154 -12.92 2.18 6.99
CA CYS A 154 -11.60 2.75 6.71
C CYS A 154 -10.51 1.91 7.38
N TYR A 155 -9.46 1.60 6.62
CA TYR A 155 -8.27 0.87 7.07
C TYR A 155 -7.02 1.57 6.59
N ASN A 156 -5.91 1.44 7.32
CA ASN A 156 -4.56 1.80 6.84
C ASN A 156 -4.44 3.24 6.28
N LEU A 157 -5.31 4.17 6.69
CA LEU A 157 -5.46 5.48 6.05
C LEU A 157 -5.30 6.60 7.05
N ASP A 158 -4.28 7.45 6.85
CA ASP A 158 -4.14 8.69 7.61
C ASP A 158 -5.34 9.63 7.33
N PRO A 159 -6.03 10.16 8.36
CA PRO A 159 -7.16 11.09 8.17
C PRO A 159 -6.78 12.34 7.36
N ALA A 160 -5.55 12.82 7.46
CA ALA A 160 -5.04 13.94 6.67
C ALA A 160 -4.87 13.56 5.19
N LEU A 161 -4.53 12.31 4.89
CA LEU A 161 -4.50 11.80 3.51
C LEU A 161 -5.91 11.71 2.94
N LEU A 162 -6.89 11.15 3.68
CA LEU A 162 -8.29 11.08 3.23
C LEU A 162 -8.84 12.46 2.83
N LYS A 163 -8.52 13.51 3.60
CA LYS A 163 -8.91 14.89 3.28
C LYS A 163 -8.29 15.41 1.97
N LYS A 164 -7.11 14.91 1.59
CA LYS A 164 -6.41 15.27 0.35
C LYS A 164 -6.84 14.44 -0.86
N MET A 165 -7.47 13.28 -0.66
CA MET A 165 -7.95 12.39 -1.74
C MET A 165 -9.13 12.97 -2.56
N GLN A 166 -9.60 14.19 -2.27
CA GLN A 166 -10.66 14.88 -3.02
C GLN A 166 -12.00 14.09 -3.08
N THR A 167 -12.29 13.34 -2.03
CA THR A 167 -13.54 12.56 -1.94
C THR A 167 -14.75 13.48 -1.74
N LYS A 168 -15.93 13.01 -2.17
CA LYS A 168 -17.19 13.77 -2.06
C LYS A 168 -18.31 12.86 -1.58
N VAL A 169 -19.03 13.30 -0.56
CA VAL A 169 -20.25 12.61 -0.13
C VAL A 169 -21.42 13.09 -0.99
N ARG A 170 -22.12 12.15 -1.61
CA ARG A 170 -23.34 12.39 -2.40
C ARG A 170 -24.60 12.16 -1.54
N PRO A 171 -25.77 12.69 -1.96
CA PRO A 171 -27.04 12.33 -1.35
C PRO A 171 -27.21 10.80 -1.26
N GLY A 172 -27.77 10.31 -0.15
CA GLY A 172 -27.92 8.87 0.10
C GLY A 172 -26.69 8.16 0.69
N GLY A 173 -25.69 8.92 1.15
CA GLY A 173 -24.53 8.38 1.89
C GLY A 173 -23.51 7.67 1.02
N VAL A 174 -23.39 8.05 -0.26
CA VAL A 174 -22.44 7.45 -1.20
C VAL A 174 -21.17 8.28 -1.26
N LEU A 175 -20.01 7.65 -1.03
CA LEU A 175 -18.70 8.29 -1.10
C LEU A 175 -18.12 8.19 -2.51
N GLU A 176 -18.01 9.31 -3.22
CA GLU A 176 -17.23 9.38 -4.45
C GLU A 176 -15.74 9.46 -4.14
N VAL A 177 -14.96 8.55 -4.73
CA VAL A 177 -13.52 8.44 -4.49
C VAL A 177 -12.77 8.45 -5.83
N PRO A 178 -11.84 9.40 -6.05
CA PRO A 178 -10.98 9.40 -7.23
C PRO A 178 -10.04 8.19 -7.28
N VAL A 179 -9.98 7.51 -8.43
CA VAL A 179 -9.10 6.35 -8.67
C VAL A 179 -8.46 6.41 -10.05
N ALA A 180 -7.23 5.91 -10.16
CA ALA A 180 -6.49 5.80 -11.41
C ALA A 180 -7.01 4.64 -12.27
N ALA A 181 -7.48 3.55 -11.64
CA ALA A 181 -7.98 2.37 -12.32
C ALA A 181 -9.15 1.70 -11.58
N LYS A 182 -9.93 0.91 -12.32
CA LYS A 182 -10.93 -0.03 -11.80
C LYS A 182 -10.49 -1.45 -12.14
N ILE A 183 -10.35 -2.28 -11.12
CA ILE A 183 -9.80 -3.63 -11.18
C ILE A 183 -10.94 -4.61 -10.92
N PRO A 184 -11.27 -5.54 -11.82
CA PRO A 184 -12.26 -6.57 -11.56
C PRO A 184 -11.78 -7.54 -10.46
N ALA A 185 -12.65 -7.94 -9.55
CA ALA A 185 -12.31 -8.95 -8.53
C ALA A 185 -11.81 -10.28 -9.12
N ALA A 186 -12.23 -10.63 -10.34
CA ALA A 186 -11.81 -11.84 -11.05
C ALA A 186 -10.30 -11.95 -11.31
N ILE A 187 -9.56 -10.85 -11.16
CA ILE A 187 -8.10 -10.84 -11.33
C ILE A 187 -7.36 -10.57 -10.02
N MET A 188 -8.03 -10.64 -8.87
CA MET A 188 -7.36 -10.59 -7.57
C MET A 188 -6.83 -11.99 -7.19
N GLY A 189 -5.63 -12.04 -6.61
CA GLY A 189 -4.90 -13.28 -6.37
C GLY A 189 -4.35 -13.40 -4.95
N SER A 190 -3.04 -13.55 -4.83
CA SER A 190 -2.34 -13.75 -3.55
C SER A 190 -2.81 -12.77 -2.48
N GLY A 191 -3.02 -13.26 -1.25
CA GLY A 191 -3.62 -12.49 -0.15
C GLY A 191 -5.16 -12.50 -0.09
N LEU A 192 -5.87 -13.02 -1.11
CA LEU A 192 -7.30 -13.29 -1.04
C LEU A 192 -7.61 -14.35 0.04
N GLY A 193 -8.69 -14.15 0.81
CA GLY A 193 -9.05 -15.01 1.94
C GLY A 193 -8.35 -14.65 3.26
N HIS A 194 -7.38 -13.72 3.26
CA HIS A 194 -6.78 -13.22 4.50
C HIS A 194 -7.85 -12.54 5.37
N PRO A 195 -7.93 -12.86 6.69
CA PRO A 195 -9.05 -12.43 7.54
C PRO A 195 -8.93 -10.98 8.03
N ASP A 196 -7.75 -10.37 7.89
CA ASP A 196 -7.46 -9.02 8.37
C ASP A 196 -7.10 -8.10 7.19
N PRO A 197 -7.93 -7.08 6.87
CA PRO A 197 -7.64 -6.10 5.83
C PRO A 197 -6.80 -4.93 6.36
N ALA A 198 -6.63 -4.81 7.68
CA ALA A 198 -5.87 -3.76 8.36
C ALA A 198 -4.35 -4.08 8.42
N THR A 199 -3.93 -5.20 7.85
CA THR A 199 -2.53 -5.59 7.68
C THR A 199 -2.31 -6.16 6.27
N GLY A 200 -1.08 -6.07 5.80
CA GLY A 200 -0.63 -6.45 4.47
C GLY A 200 -1.41 -5.86 3.29
N ASP A 201 -1.37 -6.62 2.20
CA ASP A 201 -1.94 -6.32 0.89
C ASP A 201 -2.36 -7.63 0.20
N TYR A 202 -2.87 -7.50 -1.02
CA TYR A 202 -3.23 -8.62 -1.88
C TYR A 202 -3.09 -8.22 -3.35
N ASP A 203 -2.90 -9.19 -4.23
CA ASP A 203 -2.30 -8.94 -5.54
C ASP A 203 -3.32 -8.81 -6.66
N ILE A 204 -3.03 -7.91 -7.60
CA ILE A 204 -3.66 -7.90 -8.92
C ILE A 204 -2.85 -8.85 -9.80
N THR A 205 -3.44 -9.97 -10.22
CA THR A 205 -2.79 -10.96 -11.08
C THR A 205 -2.59 -10.45 -12.51
N THR A 206 -1.41 -10.68 -13.06
CA THR A 206 -0.94 -10.06 -14.33
C THR A 206 -0.44 -11.07 -15.36
N GLN A 207 -0.63 -12.37 -15.10
CA GLN A 207 -0.09 -13.45 -15.95
C GLN A 207 -0.80 -13.61 -17.31
N ASP A 208 -1.98 -13.00 -17.51
CA ASP A 208 -2.64 -12.93 -18.83
C ASP A 208 -2.35 -11.58 -19.51
N PRO A 209 -1.47 -11.53 -20.53
CA PRO A 209 -1.12 -10.28 -21.22
C PRO A 209 -2.30 -9.63 -21.94
N LYS A 210 -3.32 -10.40 -22.35
CA LYS A 210 -4.52 -9.85 -23.01
C LYS A 210 -5.36 -9.07 -22.00
N VAL A 211 -5.50 -9.59 -20.79
CA VAL A 211 -6.19 -8.92 -19.67
C VAL A 211 -5.42 -7.67 -19.26
N VAL A 212 -4.11 -7.79 -19.05
CA VAL A 212 -3.22 -6.66 -18.72
C VAL A 212 -3.36 -5.53 -19.74
N LYS A 213 -3.32 -5.85 -21.04
CA LYS A 213 -3.48 -4.86 -22.12
C LYS A 213 -4.88 -4.26 -22.15
N ARG A 214 -5.92 -5.09 -22.05
CA ARG A 214 -7.33 -4.63 -22.12
C ARG A 214 -7.68 -3.69 -20.98
N LEU A 215 -7.13 -3.92 -19.79
CA LEU A 215 -7.38 -3.10 -18.60
C LEU A 215 -6.36 -1.98 -18.40
N GLY A 216 -5.33 -1.88 -19.25
CA GLY A 216 -4.29 -0.84 -19.13
C GLY A 216 -3.43 -0.97 -17.87
N LEU A 217 -3.24 -2.19 -17.34
CA LEU A 217 -2.61 -2.36 -16.02
C LEU A 217 -1.14 -1.90 -16.01
N LYS A 218 -0.44 -1.91 -17.15
CA LYS A 218 0.96 -1.44 -17.25
C LYS A 218 1.15 0.04 -16.91
N ASP A 219 0.07 0.82 -16.94
CA ASP A 219 0.10 2.25 -16.60
C ASP A 219 -0.01 2.49 -15.08
N LEU A 220 -0.26 1.44 -14.29
CA LEU A 220 -0.29 1.53 -12.84
C LEU A 220 1.07 1.90 -12.27
N ARG A 221 1.05 2.77 -11.28
CA ARG A 221 2.22 3.27 -10.58
C ARG A 221 2.14 2.98 -9.10
N PHE A 222 3.30 2.88 -8.46
CA PHE A 222 3.37 2.89 -7.00
C PHE A 222 2.65 4.11 -6.44
N GLY A 223 1.74 3.87 -5.50
CA GLY A 223 0.92 4.89 -4.88
C GLY A 223 -0.35 5.28 -5.66
N ASP A 224 -0.67 4.66 -6.81
CA ASP A 224 -1.96 4.88 -7.45
C ASP A 224 -3.10 4.35 -6.58
N PHE A 225 -4.15 5.17 -6.41
CA PHE A 225 -5.40 4.72 -5.81
C PHE A 225 -6.21 3.97 -6.85
N VAL A 226 -6.64 2.75 -6.54
CA VAL A 226 -7.43 1.91 -7.43
C VAL A 226 -8.72 1.47 -6.75
N ALA A 227 -9.74 1.17 -7.54
CA ALA A 227 -10.94 0.53 -7.04
C ALA A 227 -10.96 -0.93 -7.46
N VAL A 228 -11.04 -1.85 -6.51
CA VAL A 228 -11.35 -3.25 -6.77
C VAL A 228 -12.87 -3.41 -6.74
N MET A 229 -13.42 -3.72 -7.90
CA MET A 229 -14.86 -3.90 -8.12
C MET A 229 -15.26 -5.32 -7.71
N ASP A 230 -16.41 -5.45 -7.06
CA ASP A 230 -16.96 -6.72 -6.55
C ASP A 230 -16.08 -7.40 -5.49
N ALA A 231 -15.42 -6.60 -4.66
CA ALA A 231 -14.56 -7.07 -3.58
C ALA A 231 -14.92 -6.41 -2.24
N ASP A 232 -15.20 -7.24 -1.23
CA ASP A 232 -15.44 -6.82 0.15
C ASP A 232 -14.20 -7.08 1.01
N ASN A 233 -13.67 -6.01 1.57
CA ASN A 233 -12.58 -6.00 2.56
C ASN A 233 -13.03 -5.35 3.87
N THR A 234 -14.32 -5.44 4.22
CA THR A 234 -14.84 -4.98 5.52
C THR A 234 -14.30 -5.83 6.68
N TYR A 235 -13.99 -7.09 6.41
CA TYR A 235 -13.27 -7.98 7.31
C TYR A 235 -12.28 -8.77 6.44
N GLY A 236 -12.43 -10.08 6.33
CA GLY A 236 -11.62 -10.87 5.41
C GLY A 236 -11.85 -10.51 3.94
N ARG A 237 -10.81 -10.62 3.12
CA ARG A 237 -10.83 -10.28 1.69
C ARG A 237 -11.53 -11.35 0.87
N HIS A 238 -12.62 -11.01 0.18
CA HIS A 238 -13.35 -11.95 -0.67
C HIS A 238 -14.12 -11.25 -1.80
N TYR A 239 -14.52 -12.03 -2.81
CA TYR A 239 -15.47 -11.58 -3.83
C TYR A 239 -16.85 -11.36 -3.20
N TYR A 240 -17.46 -10.23 -3.52
CA TYR A 240 -18.85 -9.95 -3.18
C TYR A 240 -19.43 -9.00 -4.22
N GLU A 241 -20.39 -9.48 -5.00
CA GLU A 241 -21.01 -8.70 -6.08
C GLU A 241 -21.60 -7.39 -5.55
N GLY A 242 -21.26 -6.27 -6.20
CA GLY A 242 -21.69 -4.94 -5.81
C GLY A 242 -20.87 -4.30 -4.68
N ALA A 243 -19.99 -5.05 -4.00
CA ALA A 243 -19.04 -4.45 -3.08
C ALA A 243 -17.97 -3.66 -3.84
N VAL A 244 -17.42 -2.64 -3.19
CA VAL A 244 -16.35 -1.83 -3.75
C VAL A 244 -15.30 -1.59 -2.68
N THR A 245 -14.04 -1.88 -3.04
CA THR A 245 -12.87 -1.58 -2.21
C THR A 245 -11.99 -0.55 -2.90
N ILE A 246 -11.55 0.48 -2.17
CA ILE A 246 -10.48 1.38 -2.59
C ILE A 246 -9.19 0.92 -1.94
N ALA A 247 -8.14 0.80 -2.74
CA ALA A 247 -6.83 0.37 -2.31
C ALA A 247 -5.73 1.21 -2.98
N ILE A 248 -4.49 1.02 -2.54
CA ILE A 248 -3.31 1.72 -3.08
C ILE A 248 -2.26 0.71 -3.54
N ILE A 249 -1.63 0.95 -4.70
CA ILE A 249 -0.56 0.10 -5.23
C ILE A 249 0.71 0.25 -4.36
N SER A 250 1.15 -0.84 -3.74
CA SER A 250 2.25 -0.88 -2.77
C SER A 250 3.57 -1.39 -3.36
N HIS A 251 3.55 -2.54 -4.02
CA HIS A 251 4.75 -3.16 -4.62
C HIS A 251 4.60 -3.43 -6.13
N SER A 252 5.70 -3.82 -6.76
CA SER A 252 5.76 -4.02 -8.21
C SER A 252 5.00 -5.26 -8.66
N ASP A 253 4.86 -5.38 -9.97
CA ASP A 253 4.49 -6.61 -10.66
C ASP A 253 5.39 -7.80 -10.25
N SER A 254 4.87 -9.00 -10.46
CA SER A 254 5.53 -10.26 -10.13
C SER A 254 5.36 -11.26 -11.28
N PHE A 255 6.39 -12.09 -11.46
CA PHE A 255 6.35 -13.18 -12.42
C PHE A 255 5.65 -14.43 -11.87
N VAL A 256 5.48 -14.51 -10.55
CA VAL A 256 4.95 -15.68 -9.83
C VAL A 256 3.46 -15.86 -10.13
N SER A 257 3.05 -17.11 -10.31
CA SER A 257 1.64 -17.46 -10.58
C SER A 257 0.72 -16.94 -9.48
N GLY A 258 -0.32 -16.19 -9.85
CA GLY A 258 -1.29 -15.64 -8.90
C GLY A 258 -0.83 -14.38 -8.16
N HIS A 259 0.32 -13.81 -8.53
CA HIS A 259 0.86 -12.58 -7.98
C HIS A 259 0.88 -11.43 -9.00
N GLY A 260 1.22 -10.22 -8.56
CA GLY A 260 1.39 -9.04 -9.40
C GLY A 260 1.52 -7.79 -8.53
N PRO A 261 1.14 -6.58 -8.99
CA PRO A 261 1.18 -5.40 -8.13
C PRO A 261 0.25 -5.57 -6.92
N GLY A 262 0.81 -5.50 -5.72
CA GLY A 262 0.08 -5.59 -4.46
C GLY A 262 -0.72 -4.33 -4.15
N VAL A 263 -1.91 -4.51 -3.58
CA VAL A 263 -2.79 -3.42 -3.16
C VAL A 263 -3.15 -3.47 -1.68
N THR A 264 -2.86 -2.39 -0.96
CA THR A 264 -3.26 -2.23 0.45
C THR A 264 -4.65 -1.61 0.55
N THR A 265 -5.57 -2.26 1.26
CA THR A 265 -6.93 -1.77 1.50
C THR A 265 -6.92 -0.42 2.22
N LEU A 266 -7.68 0.55 1.72
CA LEU A 266 -7.90 1.86 2.36
C LEU A 266 -9.36 2.06 2.79
N LEU A 267 -10.29 1.74 1.89
CA LEU A 267 -11.73 1.87 2.13
C LEU A 267 -12.45 0.63 1.60
N SER A 268 -13.48 0.16 2.28
CA SER A 268 -14.33 -0.92 1.78
C SER A 268 -15.80 -0.64 2.06
N SER A 269 -16.67 -1.03 1.14
CA SER A 269 -18.12 -1.05 1.36
C SER A 269 -18.72 -2.28 0.71
N LYS A 270 -19.26 -3.17 1.56
CA LYS A 270 -20.03 -4.34 1.13
C LYS A 270 -21.33 -3.99 0.41
N THR A 271 -21.91 -2.84 0.73
CA THR A 271 -23.22 -2.38 0.22
C THR A 271 -23.11 -1.44 -0.97
N GLY A 272 -21.92 -1.30 -1.57
CA GLY A 272 -21.70 -0.46 -2.74
C GLY A 272 -21.79 1.04 -2.47
N LYS A 273 -21.60 1.48 -1.21
CA LYS A 273 -21.62 2.91 -0.83
C LYS A 273 -20.37 3.69 -1.23
N ILE A 274 -19.49 3.08 -2.02
CA ILE A 274 -18.36 3.74 -2.64
C ILE A 274 -18.61 3.81 -4.15
N LYS A 275 -18.47 5.00 -4.73
CA LYS A 275 -18.53 5.23 -6.16
C LYS A 275 -17.17 5.68 -6.68
N PRO A 276 -16.39 4.82 -7.34
CA PRO A 276 -15.10 5.22 -7.87
C PRO A 276 -15.25 6.12 -9.10
N VAL A 277 -14.54 7.25 -9.09
CA VAL A 277 -14.50 8.25 -10.15
C VAL A 277 -13.13 8.20 -10.81
N MET A 278 -13.09 8.01 -12.13
CA MET A 278 -11.82 7.90 -12.86
C MET A 278 -11.07 9.24 -12.84
N GLN A 279 -9.85 9.21 -12.34
CA GLN A 279 -8.90 10.32 -12.34
C GLN A 279 -7.49 9.72 -12.53
N PRO A 280 -6.93 9.73 -13.76
CA PRO A 280 -5.64 9.07 -14.08
C PRO A 280 -4.45 9.50 -13.22
N ASN A 281 -4.59 10.61 -12.50
CA ASN A 281 -3.57 11.20 -11.62
C ASN A 281 -3.89 11.02 -10.13
N ALA A 282 -4.85 10.15 -9.77
CA ALA A 282 -5.15 9.81 -8.38
C ALA A 282 -4.00 8.95 -7.82
N ASN A 283 -2.95 9.62 -7.34
CA ASN A 283 -1.71 9.01 -6.87
C ASN A 283 -1.21 9.69 -5.59
N LEU A 284 -0.83 8.91 -4.58
CA LEU A 284 -0.30 9.37 -3.31
C LEU A 284 0.90 10.30 -3.48
N ALA A 285 1.86 9.92 -4.32
CA ALA A 285 3.08 10.67 -4.51
C ALA A 285 2.79 12.07 -5.06
N LYS A 286 1.80 12.17 -5.96
CA LYS A 286 1.33 13.45 -6.50
C LYS A 286 0.59 14.28 -5.45
N LEU A 287 -0.26 13.67 -4.62
CA LEU A 287 -1.01 14.39 -3.57
C LEU A 287 -0.10 14.93 -2.45
N LEU A 288 0.98 14.21 -2.14
CA LEU A 288 1.89 14.54 -1.04
C LEU A 288 3.21 15.18 -1.48
N HIS A 289 3.44 15.32 -2.79
CA HIS A 289 4.70 15.81 -3.36
C HIS A 289 5.92 15.01 -2.87
N ILE A 290 5.82 13.68 -2.95
CA ILE A 290 6.86 12.72 -2.57
C ILE A 290 7.31 11.89 -3.78
N GLY A 291 8.30 11.01 -3.62
CA GLY A 291 8.80 10.15 -4.69
C GLY A 291 9.17 10.93 -5.96
N ARG A 292 8.61 10.54 -7.11
CA ARG A 292 8.84 11.21 -8.40
C ARG A 292 8.18 12.57 -8.57
N PHE A 293 7.24 12.92 -7.69
CA PHE A 293 6.53 14.21 -7.71
C PHE A 293 7.06 15.19 -6.67
N ARG A 294 8.20 14.86 -6.04
CA ARG A 294 8.87 15.73 -5.08
C ARG A 294 9.39 16.98 -5.78
N THR A 295 8.99 18.15 -5.29
CA THR A 295 9.56 19.43 -5.72
C THR A 295 11.00 19.53 -5.21
N ARG A 296 11.91 19.92 -6.09
CA ARG A 296 13.32 20.16 -5.75
C ARG A 296 13.48 21.32 -4.78
#